data_AF-A0AAV1L3F0-F1
#
_entry.id   AF-A0AAV1L3F0-F1
#
_cell.length_a   1.000
_cell.length_b   1.000
_cell.length_c   1.000
_cell.angle_alpha   90.00
_cell.angle_beta   90.00
_cell.angle_gamma   90.00
#
_symmetry.space_group_name_H-M   'P 1'
#
loop_
_entity.id
_entity.type
_entity.pdbx_description
1 polymer ?
#
loop_
_entity_poly.entity_id
_entity_poly.type
_entity_poly.pdbx_seq_one_letter_code
_entity_poly.pdbx_strand_id
1 'polypeptide(L)'
;MKRNRQAGVLEVDGLGSIGKISPGKLKQLNTENGLYIGGLPSIEMNTMGKYKTGLIGCVSQISLSGDFDIPLSLSKLPHTITNNVGRCTP
;
A
#
# COMPACT_ATOMS: atom_id res chain seq x y z
N MET A 1 -4.15 -8.26 -3.11
CA MET A 1 -2.98 -9.00 -2.56
C MET A 1 -3.36 -9.64 -1.24
N LYS A 2 -2.85 -10.84 -0.93
CA LYS A 2 -3.05 -11.53 0.36
C LYS A 2 -1.70 -12.01 0.91
N ARG A 3 -1.51 -11.91 2.23
CA ARG A 3 -0.34 -12.48 2.93
C ARG A 3 -0.79 -13.38 4.07
N ASN A 4 -0.26 -14.60 4.12
CA ASN A 4 -0.42 -15.52 5.24
C ASN A 4 0.97 -15.95 5.74
N ARG A 5 1.35 -15.44 6.92
CA ARG A 5 2.72 -15.61 7.45
C ARG A 5 3.74 -15.21 6.37
N GLN A 6 4.66 -16.08 6.00
CA GLN A 6 5.69 -15.76 5.01
C GLN A 6 5.20 -15.79 3.56
N ALA A 7 4.06 -16.43 3.27
CA ALA A 7 3.53 -16.57 1.92
C ALA A 7 2.73 -15.32 1.54
N GLY A 8 3.11 -14.67 0.44
CA GLY A 8 2.40 -13.55 -0.17
C GLY A 8 1.95 -13.91 -1.58
N VAL A 9 0.74 -13.49 -1.94
CA VAL A 9 0.13 -13.70 -3.27
C VAL A 9 -0.39 -12.38 -3.81
N LEU A 10 -0.03 -12.07 -5.06
CA LEU A 10 -0.48 -10.91 -5.82
C LEU A 10 -1.18 -11.38 -7.09
N GLU A 11 -2.31 -10.75 -7.40
CA GLU A 11 -3.08 -10.98 -8.61
C GLU A 11 -3.40 -9.61 -9.22
N VAL A 12 -3.39 -9.56 -10.55
CA VAL A 12 -3.71 -8.38 -11.34
C VAL A 12 -4.75 -8.79 -12.38
N ASP A 13 -5.87 -8.09 -12.41
CA ASP A 13 -6.96 -8.23 -13.40
C ASP A 13 -7.52 -9.66 -13.55
N GLY A 14 -7.40 -10.50 -12.52
CA GLY A 14 -7.85 -11.90 -12.60
C GLY A 14 -7.02 -12.79 -13.52
N LEU A 15 -5.89 -12.30 -14.06
CA LEU A 15 -5.06 -13.01 -15.06
C LEU A 15 -4.11 -14.05 -14.43
N GLY A 16 -4.39 -14.46 -13.21
CA GLY A 16 -3.59 -15.42 -12.44
C GLY A 16 -2.77 -14.77 -11.34
N SER A 17 -2.47 -15.57 -10.32
CA SER A 17 -1.81 -15.10 -9.11
C SER A 17 -0.33 -15.51 -9.05
N ILE A 18 0.55 -14.57 -8.69
CA ILE A 18 1.97 -14.81 -8.44
C ILE A 18 2.20 -14.91 -6.93
N GLY A 19 2.75 -16.04 -6.48
CA GLY A 19 3.11 -16.29 -5.09
C GLY A 19 4.63 -16.17 -4.82
N LYS A 20 5.00 -15.63 -3.65
CA LYS A 20 6.37 -15.60 -3.13
C LYS A 20 6.40 -15.87 -1.62
N ILE A 21 7.56 -16.30 -1.12
CA ILE A 21 7.81 -16.56 0.31
C ILE A 21 8.92 -15.63 0.79
N SER A 22 8.69 -14.89 1.88
CA SER A 22 9.71 -14.05 2.49
C SER A 22 10.80 -14.90 3.17
N PRO A 23 12.09 -14.55 3.02
CA PRO A 23 13.19 -15.30 3.61
C PRO A 23 13.21 -15.21 5.15
N GLY A 24 14.00 -16.08 5.79
CA GLY A 24 14.20 -16.07 7.24
C GLY A 24 13.14 -16.85 8.04
N LYS A 25 13.08 -16.60 9.36
CA LYS A 25 12.20 -17.31 10.31
C LYS A 25 10.97 -16.48 10.75
N LEU A 26 10.97 -15.18 10.46
CA LEU A 26 9.93 -14.25 10.90
C LEU A 26 8.64 -14.46 10.10
N LYS A 27 7.51 -14.56 10.80
CA LYS A 27 6.19 -14.81 10.21
C LYS A 27 5.23 -13.63 10.40
N GLN A 28 5.41 -12.89 11.48
CA GLN A 28 4.59 -11.75 11.85
C GLN A 28 5.06 -10.49 11.12
N LEU A 29 4.11 -9.60 10.82
CA LEU A 29 4.39 -8.26 10.32
C LEU A 29 4.14 -7.29 11.48
N ASN A 30 5.18 -6.60 11.90
CA ASN A 30 5.11 -5.54 12.89
C ASN A 30 5.37 -4.23 12.17
N THR A 31 4.42 -3.31 12.22
CA THR A 31 4.52 -1.99 11.60
C THR A 31 4.19 -0.94 12.63
N GLU A 32 5.18 -0.14 12.99
CA GLU A 32 5.00 1.02 13.88
C GLU A 32 4.64 2.29 13.08
N ASN A 33 4.89 2.26 11.76
CA ASN A 33 4.65 3.37 10.86
C ASN A 33 3.22 3.36 10.31
N GLY A 34 2.71 4.53 9.94
CA GLY A 34 1.42 4.68 9.26
C GLY A 34 1.40 4.10 7.84
N LEU A 35 0.20 4.04 7.26
CA LEU A 35 -0.01 3.65 5.87
C LEU A 35 0.24 4.85 4.94
N TYR A 36 1.06 4.63 3.91
CA TYR A 36 1.33 5.62 2.87
C TYR A 36 0.87 5.10 1.51
N ILE A 37 0.14 5.92 0.76
CA ILE A 37 -0.43 5.59 -0.55
C ILE A 37 0.06 6.62 -1.57
N GLY A 38 0.48 6.15 -2.74
CA GLY A 38 0.95 7.00 -3.84
C GLY A 38 2.36 7.58 -3.65
N GLY A 39 2.87 7.67 -2.43
CA GLY A 39 4.23 8.12 -2.13
C GLY A 39 4.53 7.96 -0.65
N LEU A 40 5.69 8.42 -0.21
CA LEU A 40 6.06 8.48 1.21
C LEU A 40 7.10 9.60 1.43
N PRO A 41 7.27 10.14 2.65
CA PRO A 41 8.30 11.15 2.93
C PRO A 41 9.70 10.62 2.64
N SER A 42 10.56 11.40 1.98
CA SER A 42 11.95 11.00 1.66
C SER A 42 12.05 9.58 1.06
N ILE A 43 11.33 9.35 -0.06
CA ILE A 43 11.16 8.02 -0.71
C ILE A 43 12.48 7.26 -0.82
N GLU A 44 13.53 7.91 -1.33
CA GLU A 44 14.81 7.27 -1.55
C GLU A 44 15.45 6.76 -0.24
N MET A 45 15.42 7.56 0.82
CA MET A 45 16.00 7.17 2.12
C MET A 45 15.22 6.02 2.76
N ASN A 46 13.90 6.15 2.86
CA ASN A 46 13.04 5.18 3.55
C ASN A 46 12.85 3.87 2.78
N THR A 47 13.19 3.85 1.48
CA THR A 47 13.18 2.63 0.66
C THR A 47 14.59 2.09 0.39
N MET A 48 15.62 2.64 1.04
CA MET A 48 17.02 2.29 0.86
C MET A 48 17.44 2.32 -0.62
N GLY A 49 17.03 3.37 -1.33
CA GLY A 49 17.31 3.59 -2.75
C GLY A 49 16.49 2.75 -3.72
N LYS A 50 15.57 1.90 -3.25
CA LYS A 50 14.78 1.03 -4.12
C LYS A 50 13.82 1.80 -5.01
N TYR A 51 13.25 2.89 -4.51
CA TYR A 51 12.35 3.76 -5.26
C TYR A 51 12.79 5.21 -5.12
N LYS A 52 12.61 6.00 -6.18
CA LYS A 52 12.99 7.43 -6.23
C LYS A 52 11.80 8.37 -6.33
N THR A 53 10.70 7.91 -6.90
CA THR A 53 9.49 8.70 -7.13
C THR A 53 8.26 7.96 -6.62
N GLY A 54 7.21 8.73 -6.34
CA GLY A 54 5.88 8.19 -6.06
C GLY A 54 5.17 7.74 -7.33
N LEU A 55 3.97 7.21 -7.14
CA LEU A 55 3.03 6.90 -8.20
C LEU A 55 2.57 8.19 -8.89
N ILE A 56 2.60 8.19 -10.22
CA ILE A 56 1.98 9.23 -11.06
C ILE A 56 0.75 8.59 -11.70
N GLY A 57 -0.44 8.95 -11.21
CA GLY A 57 -1.69 8.38 -11.69
C GLY A 57 -2.79 8.44 -10.64
N CYS A 58 -3.84 7.65 -10.86
CA CYS A 58 -5.00 7.55 -9.99
C CYS A 58 -4.91 6.32 -9.08
N VAL A 59 -5.28 6.47 -7.81
CA VAL A 59 -5.59 5.34 -6.92
C VAL A 59 -6.98 5.57 -6.35
N SER A 60 -7.80 4.53 -6.42
CA SER A 60 -9.14 4.52 -5.82
C SER A 60 -9.44 3.13 -5.27
N GLN A 61 -10.47 3.03 -4.42
CA GLN A 61 -10.99 1.76 -3.88
C GLN A 61 -9.92 0.90 -3.19
N ILE A 62 -9.44 1.36 -2.04
CA ILE A 62 -8.43 0.64 -1.26
C ILE A 62 -9.11 -0.06 -0.11
N SER A 63 -8.95 -1.38 -0.02
CA SER A 63 -9.47 -2.21 1.07
C SER A 63 -8.33 -2.96 1.77
N LEU A 64 -8.34 -2.92 3.09
CA LEU A 64 -7.41 -3.67 3.95
C LEU A 64 -8.14 -4.81 4.64
N SER A 65 -7.42 -5.91 4.91
CA SER A 65 -7.94 -7.10 5.58
C SER A 65 -9.16 -7.77 4.94
N GLY A 66 -9.61 -7.28 3.78
CA GLY A 66 -10.74 -7.80 3.01
C GLY A 66 -12.05 -7.06 3.25
N ASP A 67 -12.14 -6.25 4.31
CA ASP A 67 -13.38 -5.64 4.77
C ASP A 67 -13.22 -4.20 5.31
N PHE A 68 -12.00 -3.68 5.38
CA PHE A 68 -11.74 -2.31 5.82
C PHE A 68 -11.43 -1.41 4.63
N ASP A 69 -12.47 -0.78 4.08
CA ASP A 69 -12.31 0.20 3.01
C ASP A 69 -11.74 1.51 3.57
N ILE A 70 -10.65 1.99 2.98
CA ILE A 70 -10.01 3.24 3.36
C ILE A 70 -10.71 4.40 2.66
N PRO A 71 -11.38 5.29 3.40
CA PRO A 71 -12.01 6.46 2.83
C PRO A 71 -10.97 7.51 2.47
N LEU A 72 -10.63 7.63 1.19
CA LEU A 72 -9.66 8.62 0.70
C LEU A 72 -10.12 10.06 0.89
N SER A 73 -11.44 10.29 0.92
CA SER A 73 -12.05 11.62 1.14
C SER A 73 -12.02 12.09 2.60
N LEU A 74 -11.54 11.27 3.54
CA LEU A 74 -11.48 11.61 4.95
C LEU A 74 -10.21 12.41 5.30
N SER A 75 -10.20 13.68 4.89
CA SER A 75 -9.26 14.70 5.39
C SER A 75 -9.48 15.09 6.86
N LYS A 76 -10.36 14.39 7.58
CA LYS A 76 -10.83 14.73 8.94
C LYS A 76 -10.52 13.69 10.01
N LEU A 77 -9.82 12.60 9.69
CA LEU A 77 -9.38 11.65 10.72
C LEU A 77 -8.08 12.14 11.39
N PRO A 78 -7.96 12.06 12.72
CA PRO A 78 -6.72 12.36 13.41
C PRO A 78 -5.60 11.44 12.88
N HIS A 79 -4.41 11.99 12.69
CA HIS A 79 -3.22 11.29 12.17
C HIS A 79 -3.29 10.84 10.69
N THR A 80 -4.21 11.38 9.89
CA THR A 80 -4.25 11.14 8.44
C THR A 80 -3.83 12.41 7.68
N ILE A 81 -2.86 12.28 6.77
CA ILE A 81 -2.47 13.36 5.86
C ILE A 81 -2.88 12.95 4.44
N THR A 82 -3.78 13.73 3.84
CA THR A 82 -4.28 13.49 2.48
C THR A 82 -3.86 14.62 1.55
N ASN A 83 -3.30 14.30 0.38
CA ASN A 83 -2.94 15.26 -0.66
C ASN A 83 -3.59 14.86 -1.99
N ASN A 84 -3.97 15.84 -2.81
CA ASN A 84 -4.50 15.62 -4.17
C ASN A 84 -5.69 14.66 -4.23
N VAL A 85 -6.55 14.68 -3.20
CA VAL A 85 -7.77 13.88 -3.18
C VAL A 85 -8.85 14.55 -4.02
N GLY A 86 -9.32 13.84 -5.04
CA GLY A 86 -10.31 14.35 -5.97
C GLY A 86 -10.74 13.27 -6.96
N ARG A 87 -11.31 13.71 -8.08
CA ARG A 87 -11.67 12.80 -9.17
C ARG A 87 -10.46 12.55 -10.06
N CYS A 88 -10.34 11.31 -10.51
CA CYS A 88 -9.39 10.97 -11.54
C CYS A 88 -9.95 11.38 -12.89
N THR A 89 -9.15 12.09 -13.68
CA THR A 89 -9.47 12.42 -15.07
C THR A 89 -9.04 11.25 -15.97
N PRO A 90 -9.86 10.86 -16.96
CA PRO A 90 -9.43 9.95 -18.02
C PRO A 90 -8.21 10.47 -18.78
#